data_AF-A0A3Q3QAU0-F1
#
_entry.id   AF-A0A3Q3QAU0-F1
#
_cell.length_a   1.000
_cell.length_b   1.000
_cell.length_c   1.000
_cell.angle_alpha   90.00
_cell.angle_beta   90.00
_cell.angle_gamma   90.00
#
_symmetry.space_group_name_H-M   'P 1'
#
loop_
_entity.id
_entity.type
_entity.pdbx_description
1 polymer ?
#
loop_
_entity_poly.entity_id
_entity_poly.type
_entity_poly.pdbx_seq_one_letter_code
_entity_poly.pdbx_strand_id
1 'polypeptide(L)'
;MAVSISGLLKPWIPRVFLVRWSRYNPYYLEPEVTKETYSRPETELTQEEKQQQELKTLRPIKAATSNVTSSIFSDPVVSKFINMMMKHGNKVLAREIMAKTLENIKMKQVEKYHKAPEGQKEEIECNPYTIFHQALENCKPVVGLSSIQKGAKFYQVPVPLTDNRRRFFAMKWMIMECRDNRQPQTHMPERLSQELLAAFNNEGNVIKKKYELHKMAEANRAYAHYRWW
;
A
#
# COMPACT_ATOMS: atom_id res chain seq x y z
N MET A 1 -51.52 -28.44 35.14
CA MET A 1 -50.23 -27.74 34.93
C MET A 1 -49.88 -27.84 33.46
N ALA A 2 -50.38 -26.91 32.64
CA ALA A 2 -50.17 -26.93 31.19
C ALA A 2 -48.75 -26.38 30.89
N VAL A 3 -47.88 -27.25 30.37
CA VAL A 3 -46.52 -26.89 29.97
C VAL A 3 -46.61 -26.07 28.69
N SER A 4 -46.31 -24.78 28.81
CA SER A 4 -46.21 -23.82 27.71
C SER A 4 -45.20 -24.30 26.66
N ILE A 5 -45.66 -24.52 25.43
CA ILE A 5 -44.86 -24.91 24.24
C ILE A 5 -44.07 -23.70 23.68
N SER A 6 -43.85 -22.65 24.48
CA SER A 6 -43.23 -21.39 24.05
C SER A 6 -41.71 -21.44 23.77
N GLY A 7 -41.14 -22.64 23.62
CA GLY A 7 -39.70 -22.85 23.38
C GLY A 7 -39.31 -23.45 22.02
N LEU A 8 -40.27 -23.97 21.24
CA LEU A 8 -39.97 -24.87 20.10
C LEU A 8 -39.98 -24.20 18.71
N LEU A 9 -40.23 -22.90 18.63
CA LEU A 9 -40.14 -22.13 17.38
C LEU A 9 -39.29 -20.87 17.57
N LYS A 10 -38.04 -21.04 18.01
CA LYS A 10 -37.04 -20.05 17.63
C LYS A 10 -36.74 -20.30 16.16
N PRO A 11 -37.07 -19.39 15.23
CA PRO A 11 -36.58 -19.51 13.87
C PRO A 11 -35.05 -19.68 13.98
N TRP A 12 -34.52 -20.66 13.26
CA TRP A 12 -33.09 -20.76 13.02
C TRP A 12 -32.71 -19.54 12.18
N ILE A 13 -32.61 -18.39 12.85
CA ILE A 13 -31.89 -17.25 12.31
C ILE A 13 -30.46 -17.76 12.33
N PRO A 14 -29.81 -17.98 11.17
CA PRO A 14 -28.38 -18.24 11.18
C PRO A 14 -27.80 -17.09 11.98
N ARG A 15 -27.26 -17.40 13.17
CA ARG A 15 -26.41 -16.47 13.90
C ARG A 15 -25.49 -15.92 12.85
N VAL A 16 -25.49 -14.61 12.66
CA VAL A 16 -24.60 -13.92 11.73
C VAL A 16 -23.19 -14.12 12.27
N PHE A 17 -22.67 -15.33 12.08
CA PHE A 17 -21.26 -15.60 12.11
C PHE A 17 -20.72 -14.75 10.97
N LEU A 18 -19.89 -13.77 11.33
CA LEU A 18 -19.07 -13.01 10.39
C LEU A 18 -18.05 -13.96 9.74
N VAL A 19 -18.53 -14.92 8.95
CA VAL A 19 -17.69 -15.78 8.15
C VAL A 19 -17.36 -14.99 6.89
N ARG A 20 -16.06 -14.77 6.68
CA ARG A 20 -15.47 -14.12 5.51
C ARG A 20 -15.79 -14.90 4.22
N TRP A 21 -17.03 -14.89 3.75
CA TRP A 21 -17.39 -15.49 2.48
C TRP A 21 -17.48 -14.37 1.43
N SER A 22 -16.72 -14.54 0.35
CA SER A 22 -16.91 -13.76 -0.87
C SER A 22 -18.30 -14.09 -1.42
N ARG A 23 -19.07 -13.05 -1.82
CA ARG A 23 -20.33 -13.25 -2.55
C ARG A 23 -20.11 -13.82 -3.95
N TYR A 24 -18.92 -13.62 -4.51
CA TYR A 24 -18.53 -14.19 -5.80
C TYR A 24 -18.03 -15.62 -5.62
N ASN A 25 -18.53 -16.53 -6.46
CA ASN A 25 -18.01 -17.89 -6.61
C ASN A 25 -16.54 -17.83 -7.12
N PRO A 26 -15.62 -18.69 -6.64
CA PRO A 26 -14.26 -18.82 -7.19
C PRO A 26 -14.15 -18.92 -8.72
N TYR A 27 -15.21 -19.34 -9.40
CA TYR A 27 -15.29 -19.37 -10.87
C TYR A 27 -15.23 -17.98 -11.54
N TYR A 28 -15.57 -16.90 -10.82
CA TYR A 28 -15.59 -15.54 -11.37
C TYR A 28 -14.18 -14.98 -11.59
N LEU A 29 -13.96 -14.39 -12.75
CA LEU A 29 -12.71 -13.70 -13.08
C LEU A 29 -12.67 -12.27 -12.52
N GLU A 30 -11.47 -11.79 -12.19
CA GLU A 30 -11.23 -10.38 -11.83
C GLU A 30 -11.47 -9.48 -13.06
N PRO A 31 -12.03 -8.26 -12.88
CA PRO A 31 -12.24 -7.35 -13.98
C PRO A 31 -10.91 -6.68 -14.38
N GLU A 32 -10.62 -6.68 -15.68
CA GLU A 32 -9.50 -5.92 -16.24
C GLU A 32 -9.93 -4.51 -16.64
N VAL A 33 -9.33 -3.51 -15.99
CA VAL A 33 -9.74 -2.10 -16.11
C VAL A 33 -8.85 -1.32 -17.07
N THR A 34 -7.64 -1.80 -17.36
CA THR A 34 -6.68 -1.12 -18.24
C THR A 34 -7.15 -1.15 -19.68
N LYS A 35 -7.34 0.02 -20.32
CA LYS A 35 -7.82 0.09 -21.72
C LYS A 35 -6.82 -0.50 -22.73
N GLU A 36 -5.54 -0.38 -22.43
CA GLU A 36 -4.45 -0.81 -23.31
C GLU A 36 -4.47 -2.32 -23.57
N THR A 37 -4.93 -3.14 -22.62
CA THR A 37 -4.96 -4.60 -22.78
C THR A 37 -5.91 -5.02 -23.91
N TYR A 38 -7.00 -4.29 -24.12
CA TYR A 38 -7.96 -4.55 -25.19
C TYR A 38 -7.57 -3.93 -26.54
N SER A 39 -6.64 -2.99 -26.54
CA SER A 39 -6.22 -2.28 -27.76
C SER A 39 -5.09 -3.02 -28.50
N ARG A 40 -4.47 -4.03 -27.86
CA ARG A 40 -3.38 -4.83 -28.44
C ARG A 40 -3.91 -5.77 -29.52
N PRO A 41 -3.27 -5.83 -30.71
CA PRO A 41 -3.67 -6.75 -31.77
C PRO A 41 -3.33 -8.20 -31.41
N GLU A 42 -4.09 -9.16 -31.94
CA GLU A 42 -3.94 -10.59 -31.65
C GLU A 42 -2.58 -11.19 -32.08
N THR A 43 -1.88 -10.51 -32.98
CA THR A 43 -0.54 -10.88 -33.45
C THR A 43 0.52 -10.71 -32.37
N GLU A 44 0.32 -9.76 -31.46
CA GLU A 44 1.24 -9.47 -30.35
C GLU A 44 0.97 -10.34 -29.12
N LEU A 45 -0.18 -11.02 -29.08
CA LEU A 45 -0.60 -11.79 -27.91
C LEU A 45 0.14 -13.12 -27.81
N THR A 46 0.59 -13.38 -26.61
CA THR A 46 1.18 -14.66 -26.23
C THR A 46 0.11 -15.76 -26.22
N GLN A 47 0.49 -17.02 -26.42
CA GLN A 47 -0.47 -18.14 -26.39
C GLN A 47 -1.26 -18.20 -25.07
N GLU A 48 -0.61 -17.90 -23.94
CA GLU A 48 -1.27 -17.83 -22.63
C GLU A 48 -2.31 -16.71 -22.55
N GLU A 49 -2.02 -15.55 -23.13
CA GLU A 49 -2.95 -14.40 -23.13
C GLU A 49 -4.17 -14.69 -24.01
N LYS A 50 -3.98 -15.40 -25.13
CA LYS A 50 -5.08 -15.89 -25.98
C LYS A 50 -5.98 -16.84 -25.21
N GLN A 51 -5.41 -17.80 -24.48
CA GLN A 51 -6.18 -18.68 -23.59
C GLN A 51 -6.94 -17.89 -22.51
N GLN A 52 -6.34 -16.85 -21.93
CA GLN A 52 -7.02 -15.99 -20.96
C GLN A 52 -8.17 -15.21 -21.59
N GLN A 53 -8.03 -14.73 -22.82
CA GLN A 53 -9.11 -14.09 -23.56
C GLN A 53 -10.27 -15.05 -23.83
N GLU A 54 -9.97 -16.27 -24.28
CA GLU A 54 -10.98 -17.34 -24.44
C GLU A 54 -11.71 -17.60 -23.12
N LEU A 55 -10.99 -17.73 -22.01
CA LEU A 55 -11.59 -17.90 -20.69
C LEU A 55 -12.51 -16.72 -20.29
N LYS A 56 -12.18 -15.49 -20.66
CA LYS A 56 -13.03 -14.31 -20.39
C LYS A 56 -14.33 -14.32 -21.18
N THR A 57 -14.36 -14.92 -22.37
CA THR A 57 -15.60 -15.07 -23.16
C THR A 57 -16.57 -16.05 -22.51
N LEU A 58 -16.04 -17.09 -21.86
CA LEU A 58 -16.83 -18.18 -21.28
C LEU A 58 -17.23 -17.93 -19.81
N ARG A 59 -16.35 -17.30 -19.03
CA ARG A 59 -16.52 -17.14 -17.58
C ARG A 59 -17.14 -15.79 -17.21
N PRO A 60 -17.99 -15.74 -16.17
CA PRO A 60 -18.51 -14.49 -15.67
C PRO A 60 -17.40 -13.67 -14.99
N ILE A 61 -17.44 -12.35 -15.18
CA ILE A 61 -16.47 -11.39 -14.63
C ILE A 61 -17.10 -10.67 -13.43
N LYS A 62 -16.33 -10.42 -12.36
CA LYS A 62 -16.82 -9.64 -11.21
C LYS A 62 -17.07 -8.18 -11.60
N ALA A 63 -17.97 -7.51 -10.90
CA ALA A 63 -18.14 -6.07 -11.08
C ALA A 63 -16.86 -5.31 -10.66
N ALA A 64 -16.46 -4.32 -11.46
CA ALA A 64 -15.35 -3.44 -11.13
C ALA A 64 -15.61 -2.68 -9.82
N THR A 65 -14.58 -2.57 -8.99
CA THR A 65 -14.70 -1.81 -7.74
C THR A 65 -14.77 -0.31 -8.02
N SER A 66 -15.50 0.45 -7.20
CA SER A 66 -15.66 1.91 -7.35
C SER A 66 -14.36 2.72 -7.26
N ASN A 67 -13.27 2.10 -6.82
CA ASN A 67 -11.98 2.75 -6.63
C ASN A 67 -11.05 2.65 -7.83
N VAL A 68 -11.29 1.67 -8.71
CA VAL A 68 -10.44 1.40 -9.87
C VAL A 68 -11.14 1.94 -11.10
N THR A 69 -10.44 2.75 -11.88
CA THR A 69 -10.96 3.41 -13.05
C THR A 69 -9.92 3.34 -14.17
N SER A 70 -10.36 3.33 -15.42
CA SER A 70 -9.49 3.34 -16.62
C SER A 70 -8.88 4.72 -16.93
N SER A 71 -8.96 5.68 -15.99
CA SER A 71 -8.41 7.02 -16.16
C SER A 71 -6.89 6.98 -16.13
N ILE A 72 -6.25 7.73 -17.04
CA ILE A 72 -4.79 7.86 -17.13
C ILE A 72 -4.18 8.44 -15.84
N PHE A 73 -4.93 9.28 -15.12
CA PHE A 73 -4.47 9.87 -13.85
C PHE A 73 -4.61 8.93 -12.65
N SER A 74 -5.16 7.73 -12.83
CA SER A 74 -5.35 6.78 -11.73
C SER A 74 -4.05 6.05 -11.42
N ASP A 75 -3.47 6.33 -10.26
CA ASP A 75 -2.28 5.63 -9.77
C ASP A 75 -2.68 4.60 -8.68
N PRO A 76 -2.42 3.29 -8.88
CA PRO A 76 -2.74 2.25 -7.90
C PRO A 76 -1.95 2.38 -6.60
N VAL A 77 -0.72 2.92 -6.64
CA VAL A 77 0.14 3.11 -5.47
C VAL A 77 -0.44 4.22 -4.59
N VAL A 78 -0.81 5.36 -5.20
CA VAL A 78 -1.47 6.47 -4.51
C VAL A 78 -2.83 6.02 -3.96
N SER A 79 -3.62 5.29 -4.75
CA SER A 79 -4.91 4.74 -4.30
C SER A 79 -4.75 3.82 -3.08
N LYS A 80 -3.73 2.96 -3.07
CA LYS A 80 -3.43 2.10 -1.92
C LYS A 80 -3.00 2.91 -0.69
N PHE A 81 -2.16 3.94 -0.88
CA PHE A 81 -1.73 4.83 0.19
C PHE A 81 -2.90 5.59 0.83
N ILE A 82 -3.81 6.15 0.01
CA ILE A 82 -5.06 6.79 0.47
C ILE A 82 -5.88 5.83 1.31
N ASN A 83 -6.05 4.58 0.85
CA ASN A 83 -6.81 3.58 1.59
C ASN A 83 -6.16 3.21 2.95
N MET A 84 -4.82 3.21 3.03
CA MET A 84 -4.09 2.97 4.29
C MET A 84 -4.16 4.17 5.24
N MET A 85 -4.23 5.39 4.70
CA MET A 85 -4.38 6.62 5.47
C MET A 85 -5.83 6.83 5.99
N MET A 86 -6.82 6.28 5.29
CA MET A 86 -8.24 6.38 5.66
C MET A 86 -8.51 5.82 7.07
N LYS A 87 -9.39 6.51 7.82
CA LYS A 87 -9.94 6.05 9.10
C LYS A 87 -11.47 6.06 9.05
N HIS A 88 -12.10 5.10 9.74
CA HIS A 88 -13.56 5.02 9.88
C HIS A 88 -14.34 5.05 8.55
N GLY A 89 -13.73 4.59 7.45
CA GLY A 89 -14.36 4.61 6.12
C GLY A 89 -14.47 5.97 5.45
N ASN A 90 -13.93 7.05 6.04
CA ASN A 90 -13.99 8.38 5.45
C ASN A 90 -12.94 8.55 4.33
N LYS A 91 -13.31 8.13 3.13
CA LYS A 91 -12.44 8.20 1.95
C LYS A 91 -12.31 9.60 1.37
N VAL A 92 -13.35 10.44 1.51
CA VAL A 92 -13.37 11.82 1.00
C VAL A 92 -12.25 12.62 1.67
N LEU A 93 -12.21 12.60 3.01
CA LEU A 93 -11.18 13.26 3.80
C LEU A 93 -9.77 12.72 3.50
N ALA A 94 -9.61 11.40 3.36
CA ALA A 94 -8.32 10.82 3.02
C ALA A 94 -7.82 11.27 1.63
N ARG A 95 -8.73 11.39 0.66
CA ARG A 95 -8.41 11.92 -0.67
C ARG A 95 -8.04 13.40 -0.63
N GLU A 96 -8.78 14.20 0.13
CA GLU A 96 -8.47 15.63 0.32
C GLU A 96 -7.10 15.85 0.96
N ILE A 97 -6.75 15.07 2.00
CA ILE A 97 -5.44 15.15 2.62
C ILE A 97 -4.35 14.83 1.59
N MET A 98 -4.51 13.76 0.82
CA MET A 98 -3.52 13.38 -0.20
C MET A 98 -3.38 14.44 -1.29
N ALA A 99 -4.49 15.01 -1.77
CA ALA A 99 -4.48 16.07 -2.76
C ALA A 99 -3.72 17.31 -2.25
N LYS A 100 -4.03 17.76 -1.03
CA LYS A 100 -3.31 18.87 -0.35
C LYS A 100 -1.84 18.54 -0.13
N THR A 101 -1.49 17.28 0.15
CA THR A 101 -0.08 16.89 0.28
C THR A 101 0.66 17.02 -1.04
N LEU A 102 0.10 16.53 -2.15
CA LEU A 102 0.73 16.65 -3.47
C LEU A 102 0.85 18.11 -3.90
N GLU A 103 -0.16 18.93 -3.61
CA GLU A 103 -0.13 20.38 -3.81
C GLU A 103 1.00 21.03 -3.02
N ASN A 104 1.12 20.75 -1.72
CA ASN A 104 2.18 21.28 -0.87
C ASN A 104 3.58 20.88 -1.34
N ILE A 105 3.77 19.63 -1.80
CA ILE A 105 5.04 19.17 -2.38
C ILE A 105 5.38 19.99 -3.62
N LYS A 106 4.40 20.15 -4.52
CA LYS A 106 4.58 20.90 -5.77
C LYS A 106 4.90 22.37 -5.49
N MET A 107 4.17 23.02 -4.57
CA MET A 107 4.43 24.40 -4.17
C MET A 107 5.85 24.58 -3.63
N LYS A 108 6.28 23.73 -2.69
CA LYS A 108 7.63 23.79 -2.09
C LYS A 108 8.73 23.57 -3.13
N GLN A 109 8.54 22.63 -4.07
CA GLN A 109 9.53 22.37 -5.11
C GLN A 109 9.61 23.51 -6.13
N VAL A 110 8.47 24.07 -6.55
CA VAL A 110 8.45 25.24 -7.45
C VAL A 110 9.10 26.46 -6.78
N GLU A 111 8.84 26.68 -5.49
CA GLU A 111 9.50 27.72 -4.72
C GLU A 111 11.02 27.52 -4.67
N LYS A 112 11.47 26.28 -4.41
CA LYS A 112 12.90 25.92 -4.43
C LYS A 112 13.52 26.14 -5.82
N TYR A 113 12.81 25.76 -6.88
CA TYR A 113 13.24 25.92 -8.28
C TYR A 113 13.44 27.40 -8.65
N HIS A 114 12.50 28.28 -8.27
CA HIS A 114 12.64 29.72 -8.54
C HIS A 114 13.76 30.39 -7.74
N LYS A 115 14.06 29.90 -6.54
CA LYS A 115 15.15 30.42 -5.68
C LYS A 115 16.54 29.90 -6.09
N ALA A 116 16.62 28.81 -6.84
CA ALA A 116 17.87 28.17 -7.20
C ALA A 116 18.63 28.93 -8.33
N PRO A 117 19.99 28.91 -8.31
CA PRO A 117 20.79 29.41 -9.43
C PRO A 117 20.58 28.54 -10.68
N GLU A 118 20.84 29.10 -11.87
CA GLU A 118 20.53 28.45 -13.16
C GLU A 118 21.11 27.04 -13.30
N GLY A 119 22.32 26.78 -12.78
CA GLY A 119 22.96 25.46 -12.84
C GLY A 119 22.33 24.38 -11.94
N GLN A 120 21.54 24.72 -10.93
CA GLN A 120 20.90 23.75 -10.02
C GLN A 120 19.43 23.50 -10.33
N LYS A 121 18.84 24.25 -11.27
CA LYS A 121 17.43 24.15 -11.62
C LYS A 121 17.08 22.79 -12.24
N GLU A 122 17.99 22.23 -13.03
CA GLU A 122 17.80 20.95 -13.71
C GLU A 122 17.75 19.76 -12.74
N GLU A 123 18.42 19.86 -11.59
CA GLU A 123 18.44 18.81 -10.57
C GLU A 123 17.15 18.77 -9.73
N ILE A 124 16.33 19.84 -9.79
CA ILE A 124 15.14 19.98 -8.93
C ILE A 124 13.93 19.34 -9.61
N GLU A 125 13.57 18.17 -9.12
CA GLU A 125 12.35 17.49 -9.50
C GLU A 125 11.10 18.25 -9.00
N CYS A 126 10.26 18.69 -9.94
CA CYS A 126 9.01 19.41 -9.62
C CYS A 126 7.76 18.51 -9.64
N ASN A 127 7.86 17.28 -10.16
CA ASN A 127 6.72 16.39 -10.28
C ASN A 127 6.45 15.64 -8.96
N PRO A 128 5.32 15.93 -8.25
CA PRO A 128 5.07 15.34 -6.94
C PRO A 128 4.83 13.83 -6.97
N TYR A 129 4.39 13.27 -8.11
CA TYR A 129 4.21 11.82 -8.24
C TYR A 129 5.55 11.09 -8.29
N THR A 130 6.51 11.61 -9.05
CA THR A 130 7.87 11.01 -9.13
C THR A 130 8.56 11.04 -7.77
N ILE A 131 8.48 12.18 -7.06
CA ILE A 131 8.96 12.33 -5.69
C ILE A 131 8.29 11.33 -4.77
N PHE A 132 6.97 11.17 -4.84
CA PHE A 132 6.23 10.23 -4.01
C PHE A 132 6.67 8.78 -4.23
N HIS A 133 6.80 8.34 -5.49
CA HIS A 133 7.27 7.00 -5.82
C HIS A 133 8.70 6.78 -5.35
N GLN A 134 9.61 7.70 -5.66
CA GLN A 134 11.01 7.58 -5.27
C GLN A 134 11.21 7.62 -3.76
N ALA A 135 10.47 8.48 -3.04
CA ALA A 135 10.48 8.50 -1.58
C ALA A 135 10.03 7.16 -1.00
N LEU A 136 8.97 6.55 -1.55
CA LEU A 136 8.54 5.23 -1.13
C LEU A 136 9.58 4.15 -1.45
N GLU A 137 10.23 4.17 -2.62
CA GLU A 137 11.32 3.26 -2.96
C GLU A 137 12.47 3.37 -1.95
N ASN A 138 12.90 4.59 -1.63
CA ASN A 138 13.95 4.85 -0.64
C ASN A 138 13.59 4.29 0.74
N CYS A 139 12.31 4.39 1.15
CA CYS A 139 11.83 3.86 2.42
C CYS A 139 11.66 2.33 2.46
N LYS A 140 11.71 1.60 1.34
CA LYS A 140 11.50 0.15 1.34
C LYS A 140 12.65 -0.59 2.03
N PRO A 141 12.38 -1.40 3.08
CA PRO A 141 13.38 -2.29 3.63
C PRO A 141 13.55 -3.52 2.74
N VAL A 142 14.79 -3.97 2.53
CA VAL A 142 15.09 -5.19 1.77
C VAL A 142 14.90 -6.44 2.63
N VAL A 143 15.45 -6.43 3.84
CA VAL A 143 15.39 -7.51 4.82
C VAL A 143 14.52 -7.08 6.00
N GLY A 144 13.74 -8.02 6.52
CA GLY A 144 12.99 -7.87 7.75
C GLY A 144 13.44 -8.89 8.80
N LEU A 145 12.82 -8.83 9.97
CA LEU A 145 13.02 -9.77 11.06
C LEU A 145 11.74 -10.56 11.29
N SER A 146 11.88 -11.87 11.50
CA SER A 146 10.81 -12.77 11.91
C SER A 146 11.16 -13.37 13.26
N SER A 147 10.23 -13.33 14.21
CA SER A 147 10.39 -14.01 15.50
C SER A 147 10.18 -15.51 15.32
N ILE A 148 11.25 -16.30 15.48
CA ILE A 148 11.20 -17.76 15.43
C ILE A 148 11.47 -18.31 16.84
N GLN A 149 10.60 -19.20 17.31
CA GLN A 149 10.82 -19.91 18.57
C GLN A 149 11.70 -21.13 18.33
N LYS A 150 12.80 -21.25 19.08
CA LYS A 150 13.62 -22.47 19.11
C LYS A 150 13.92 -22.82 20.56
N GLY A 151 13.42 -23.98 20.99
CA GLY A 151 13.42 -24.35 22.41
C GLY A 151 12.60 -23.35 23.25
N ALA A 152 13.21 -22.82 24.31
CA ALA A 152 12.56 -21.89 25.23
C ALA A 152 12.78 -20.39 24.90
N LYS A 153 13.48 -20.05 23.80
CA LYS A 153 13.80 -18.66 23.44
C LYS A 153 13.24 -18.27 22.07
N PHE A 154 12.91 -17.00 21.92
CA PHE A 154 12.54 -16.38 20.64
C PHE A 154 13.74 -15.66 20.04
N TYR A 155 14.03 -15.94 18.79
CA TYR A 155 15.13 -15.33 18.03
C TYR A 155 14.56 -14.42 16.94
N GLN A 156 15.18 -13.26 16.75
CA GLN A 156 14.89 -12.39 15.61
C GLN A 156 15.72 -12.86 14.41
N VAL A 157 15.08 -13.58 13.50
CA VAL A 157 15.74 -14.20 12.35
C VAL A 157 15.57 -13.30 11.13
N PRO A 158 16.65 -12.96 10.40
CA PRO A 158 16.54 -12.14 9.19
C PRO A 158 15.89 -12.91 8.03
N VAL A 159 14.92 -12.27 7.37
CA VAL A 159 14.13 -12.85 6.29
C VAL A 159 14.04 -11.87 5.11
N PRO A 160 14.30 -12.32 3.86
CA PRO A 160 14.08 -11.48 2.68
C PRO A 160 12.58 -11.17 2.54
N LEU A 161 12.24 -9.89 2.35
CA LEU A 161 10.85 -9.47 2.28
C LEU A 161 10.34 -9.49 0.83
N THR A 162 9.12 -10.00 0.64
CA THR A 162 8.41 -9.91 -0.64
C THR A 162 8.03 -8.46 -0.97
N ASP A 163 7.95 -8.11 -2.25
CA ASP A 163 7.69 -6.76 -2.74
C ASP A 163 6.45 -6.11 -2.12
N ASN A 164 5.37 -6.89 -2.03
CA ASN A 164 4.12 -6.45 -1.41
C ASN A 164 4.33 -6.07 0.06
N ARG A 165 5.15 -6.85 0.78
CA ARG A 165 5.46 -6.60 2.19
C ARG A 165 6.39 -5.39 2.35
N ARG A 166 7.39 -5.24 1.47
CA ARG A 166 8.29 -4.08 1.43
C ARG A 166 7.52 -2.79 1.20
N ARG A 167 6.66 -2.76 0.18
CA ARG A 167 5.75 -1.63 -0.12
C ARG A 167 4.84 -1.31 1.07
N PHE A 168 4.27 -2.32 1.70
CA PHE A 168 3.42 -2.13 2.89
C PHE A 168 4.18 -1.50 4.06
N PHE A 169 5.41 -1.93 4.36
CA PHE A 169 6.22 -1.33 5.42
C PHE A 169 6.52 0.13 5.15
N ALA A 170 6.96 0.48 3.93
CA ALA A 170 7.24 1.87 3.55
C ALA A 170 6.02 2.78 3.75
N MET A 171 4.86 2.40 3.20
CA MET A 171 3.62 3.18 3.35
C MET A 171 3.18 3.26 4.82
N LYS A 172 3.25 2.16 5.56
CA LYS A 172 2.84 2.11 6.97
C LYS A 172 3.73 3.00 7.83
N TRP A 173 5.05 2.91 7.68
CA TRP A 173 5.98 3.73 8.46
C TRP A 173 5.79 5.22 8.17
N MET A 174 5.66 5.60 6.90
CA MET A 174 5.39 6.99 6.53
C MET A 174 4.13 7.53 7.21
N ILE A 175 3.01 6.79 7.14
CA ILE A 175 1.74 7.21 7.75
C ILE A 175 1.84 7.25 9.29
N MET A 176 2.54 6.28 9.90
CA MET A 176 2.70 6.23 11.36
C MET A 176 3.61 7.34 11.87
N GLU A 177 4.76 7.60 11.24
CA GLU A 177 5.64 8.71 11.60
C GLU A 177 4.90 10.03 11.57
N CYS A 178 4.17 10.32 10.49
CA CYS A 178 3.39 11.55 10.40
C CYS A 178 2.26 11.62 11.44
N ARG A 179 1.76 10.50 11.96
CA ARG A 179 0.70 10.49 12.97
C ARG A 179 1.26 10.64 14.38
N ASP A 180 2.35 9.93 14.68
CA ASP A 180 2.96 9.84 16.00
C ASP A 180 3.77 11.10 16.32
N ASN A 181 4.56 11.60 15.35
CA ASN A 181 5.33 12.84 15.49
C ASN A 181 4.44 14.07 15.21
N ARG A 182 3.36 14.21 16.00
CA ARG A 182 2.48 15.37 15.90
C ARG A 182 3.06 16.56 16.64
N GLN A 183 3.69 17.45 15.89
CA GLN A 183 3.97 18.78 16.40
C GLN A 183 2.65 19.56 16.61
N PRO A 184 2.49 20.30 17.72
CA PRO A 184 1.34 21.17 17.90
C PRO A 184 1.25 22.14 16.71
N GLN A 185 0.03 22.40 16.23
CA GLN A 185 -0.30 23.31 15.11
C GLN A 185 -0.03 22.83 13.68
N THR A 186 0.73 21.75 13.42
CA THR A 186 0.98 21.32 12.03
C THR A 186 -0.09 20.36 11.50
N HIS A 187 -0.71 20.72 10.37
CA HIS A 187 -1.71 19.88 9.72
C HIS A 187 -1.07 18.63 9.08
N MET A 188 -1.87 17.56 8.90
CA MET A 188 -1.39 16.31 8.29
C MET A 188 -0.77 16.50 6.90
N PRO A 189 -1.37 17.28 5.97
CA PRO A 189 -0.84 17.38 4.61
C PRO A 189 0.56 18.01 4.55
N GLU A 190 0.83 18.98 5.42
CA GLU A 190 2.12 19.66 5.52
C GLU A 190 3.20 18.74 6.07
N ARG A 191 2.91 17.99 7.15
CA ARG A 191 3.84 17.00 7.72
C ARG A 191 4.18 15.90 6.72
N LEU A 192 3.17 15.37 6.03
CA LEU A 192 3.37 14.33 5.02
C LEU A 192 4.25 14.86 3.86
N SER A 193 4.04 16.12 3.44
CA SER A 193 4.90 16.75 2.42
C SER A 193 6.35 16.86 2.86
N GLN A 194 6.61 17.22 4.12
CA GLN A 194 7.96 17.36 4.67
C GLN A 194 8.66 16.00 4.76
N GLU A 195 7.99 14.98 5.29
CA GLU A 195 8.55 13.63 5.42
C GLU A 195 8.80 12.99 4.06
N LEU A 196 7.93 13.18 3.05
CA LEU A 196 8.16 12.68 1.70
C LEU A 196 9.37 13.36 1.04
N LEU A 197 9.52 14.68 1.20
CA LEU A 197 10.68 15.40 0.69
C LEU A 197 11.99 14.99 1.39
N ALA A 198 11.94 14.76 2.71
CA ALA A 198 13.08 14.26 3.46
C ALA A 198 13.46 12.83 2.99
N ALA A 199 12.48 11.94 2.87
CA ALA A 199 12.69 10.57 2.39
C ALA A 199 13.19 10.50 0.95
N PHE A 200 12.77 11.44 0.09
CA PHE A 200 13.30 11.59 -1.26
C PHE A 200 14.81 11.85 -1.25
N ASN A 201 15.30 12.67 -0.32
CA ASN A 201 16.72 12.95 -0.12
C ASN A 201 17.45 11.90 0.75
N ASN A 202 16.82 10.75 1.05
CA ASN A 202 17.33 9.73 1.98
C ASN A 202 17.54 10.22 3.43
N GLU A 203 16.80 11.24 3.82
CA GLU A 203 16.79 11.80 5.17
C GLU A 203 15.45 11.51 5.87
N GLY A 204 15.35 11.92 7.14
CA GLY A 204 14.12 11.79 7.93
C GLY A 204 14.05 10.51 8.78
N ASN A 205 13.02 10.45 9.61
CA ASN A 205 12.89 9.41 10.63
C ASN A 205 12.48 8.06 10.05
N VAL A 206 11.71 8.05 8.95
CA VAL A 206 11.34 6.81 8.26
C VAL A 206 12.58 6.09 7.70
N ILE A 207 13.53 6.85 7.15
CA ILE A 207 14.77 6.29 6.60
C ILE A 207 15.67 5.78 7.74
N LYS A 208 15.76 6.50 8.86
CA LYS A 208 16.45 6.01 10.07
C LYS A 208 15.86 4.67 10.54
N LYS A 209 14.54 4.54 10.60
CA LYS A 209 13.87 3.26 10.96
C LYS A 209 14.23 2.11 10.00
N LYS A 210 14.34 2.39 8.70
CA LYS A 210 14.82 1.39 7.73
C LYS A 210 16.26 0.94 8.06
N TYR A 211 17.16 1.88 8.33
CA TYR A 211 18.56 1.56 8.65
C TYR A 211 18.70 0.82 9.98
N GLU A 212 17.93 1.18 11.01
CA GLU A 212 17.90 0.46 12.27
C GLU A 212 17.46 -0.99 12.10
N LEU A 213 16.43 -1.23 11.28
CA LEU A 213 15.98 -2.59 10.95
C LEU A 213 17.09 -3.38 10.23
N HIS A 214 17.81 -2.75 9.31
CA HIS A 214 18.90 -3.40 8.58
C HIS A 214 20.09 -3.71 9.49
N LYS A 215 20.48 -2.78 10.36
CA LYS A 215 21.52 -2.99 11.37
C LYS A 215 21.17 -4.14 12.32
N MET A 216 19.91 -4.22 12.75
CA MET A 216 19.44 -5.31 13.61
C MET A 216 19.40 -6.65 12.85
N ALA A 217 19.04 -6.65 11.56
CA ALA A 217 19.09 -7.83 10.71
C ALA A 217 20.53 -8.33 10.49
N GLU A 218 21.46 -7.42 10.28
CA GLU A 218 22.89 -7.72 10.11
C GLU A 218 23.50 -8.30 11.39
N ALA A 219 23.21 -7.71 12.55
CA ALA A 219 23.66 -8.22 13.85
C ALA A 219 23.20 -9.66 14.09
N ASN A 220 22.00 -10.02 13.61
CA ASN A 220 21.40 -11.34 13.76
C ASN A 220 21.63 -12.28 12.55
N ARG A 221 22.56 -11.95 11.65
CA ARG A 221 22.83 -12.75 10.43
C ARG A 221 23.11 -14.23 10.71
N ALA A 222 23.73 -14.54 11.86
CA ALA A 222 24.05 -15.90 12.25
C ALA A 222 22.80 -16.78 12.41
N TYR A 223 21.66 -16.21 12.81
CA TYR A 223 20.42 -16.96 13.00
C TYR A 223 19.66 -17.25 11.71
N ALA A 224 20.15 -16.84 10.54
CA ALA A 224 19.50 -17.08 9.25
C ALA A 224 19.22 -18.58 8.99
N HIS A 225 20.06 -19.48 9.51
CA HIS A 225 19.88 -20.93 9.40
C HIS A 225 18.71 -21.50 10.22
N TYR A 226 18.08 -20.71 11.09
CA TYR A 226 16.84 -21.13 11.77
C TYR A 226 15.62 -21.06 10.85
N ARG A 227 15.78 -20.56 9.61
CA ARG A 227 14.75 -20.54 8.58
C ARG A 227 14.66 -21.90 7.88
N TRP A 228 13.45 -22.43 7.72
CA TRP A 228 13.18 -23.75 7.10
C TRP A 228 12.40 -23.65 5.76
N TRP A 229 12.34 -22.46 5.17
CA TRP A 229 11.70 -22.18 3.88
C TRP A 229 12.64 -21.40 2.96
#